data_AF-A0AAN8WLM3-F1
#
_entry.id   AF-A0AAN8WLM3-F1
#
_cell.length_a   1.000
_cell.length_b   1.000
_cell.length_c   1.000
_cell.angle_alpha   90.00
_cell.angle_beta   90.00
_cell.angle_gamma   90.00
#
_symmetry.space_group_name_H-M   'P 1'
#
loop_
_entity.id
_entity.type
_entity.pdbx_description
1 polymer ?
#
loop_
_entity_poly.entity_id
_entity_poly.type
_entity_poly.pdbx_seq_one_letter_code
_entity_poly.pdbx_strand_id
1 'polypeptide(L)' 'MGKHPKSDVKLCDFGISRIIMANIEVREVLGTPDYVAPEILQYEPISLATDM' A
#
# COMPACT_ATOMS: atom_id res chain seq x y z
N MET A 1 -18.51 16.61 17.85
CA MET A 1 -17.60 16.26 16.74
C MET A 1 -17.60 17.41 15.75
N GLY A 2 -16.45 18.04 15.51
CA GLY A 2 -16.35 19.21 14.63
C GLY A 2 -16.54 18.83 13.16
N LYS A 3 -17.26 19.65 12.39
CA LYS A 3 -17.38 19.47 10.94
C LYS A 3 -16.01 19.72 10.30
N HIS A 4 -15.46 18.71 9.64
CA HIS A 4 -14.30 18.89 8.77
C HIS A 4 -14.70 19.74 7.55
N PRO A 5 -13.85 20.67 7.09
CA PRO A 5 -14.11 21.42 5.87
C PRO A 5 -14.24 20.45 4.68
N LYS A 6 -15.15 20.76 3.75
CA LYS A 6 -15.28 19.99 2.49
C LYS A 6 -14.09 20.33 1.60
N SER A 7 -13.08 19.46 1.61
CA SER A 7 -11.90 19.54 0.76
C SER A 7 -11.75 18.26 -0.04
N ASP A 8 -11.34 18.39 -1.31
CA ASP A 8 -10.98 17.24 -2.14
C ASP A 8 -9.62 16.67 -1.70
N VAL A 9 -9.49 15.35 -1.64
CA VAL A 9 -8.24 14.64 -1.32
C VAL A 9 -7.65 14.07 -2.61
N LYS A 10 -6.32 14.12 -2.73
CA LYS A 10 -5.58 13.48 -3.82
C LYS A 10 -4.49 12.60 -3.23
N LEU A 11 -4.35 11.40 -3.76
CA LEU A 11 -3.20 10.54 -3.48
C LEU A 11 -1.98 11.06 -4.25
N CYS A 12 -0.82 11.02 -3.60
CA CYS A 12 0.46 11.40 -4.17
C CYS A 12 1.53 10.38 -3.75
N ASP A 13 2.72 10.50 -4.35
CA ASP A 13 3.86 9.59 -4.16
C ASP A 13 3.58 8.14 -4.57
N PHE A 14 3.71 7.90 -5.87
CA PHE A 14 3.57 6.58 -6.49
C PHE A 14 4.94 5.89 -6.67
N GLY A 15 5.97 6.29 -5.91
CA GLY A 15 7.35 5.83 -6.11
C GLY A 15 7.55 4.32 -5.91
N ILE A 16 6.68 3.69 -5.11
CA ILE A 16 6.68 2.24 -4.84
C ILE A 16 5.49 1.50 -5.49
N SER A 17 4.62 2.22 -6.19
CA SER A 17 3.43 1.64 -6.82
C SER A 17 3.79 0.69 -7.97
N ARG A 18 2.95 -0.32 -8.18
CA ARG A 18 3.17 -1.32 -9.23
C ARG A 18 1.89 -1.94 -9.76
N ILE A 19 2.01 -2.56 -10.93
CA ILE A 19 0.94 -3.37 -11.52
C ILE A 19 1.13 -4.81 -11.05
N ILE A 20 0.10 -5.37 -10.41
CA ILE A 20 0.06 -6.79 -10.04
C ILE A 20 -0.49 -7.57 -11.22
N MET A 21 0.34 -8.39 -11.84
CA MET A 21 -0.05 -9.26 -12.95
C MET A 21 -0.50 -10.62 -12.42
N ALA A 22 -1.53 -11.19 -13.05
CA ALA A 22 -1.94 -12.55 -12.74
C ALA A 22 -0.77 -13.52 -12.92
N ASN A 23 -0.59 -14.43 -11.97
CA ASN A 23 0.46 -15.46 -11.92
C ASN A 23 1.90 -14.93 -11.77
N ILE A 24 2.09 -13.66 -11.39
CA ILE A 24 3.41 -13.14 -11.01
C ILE A 24 3.38 -12.79 -9.54
N GLU A 25 4.19 -13.48 -8.75
CA GLU A 25 4.39 -13.15 -7.34
C GLU A 25 5.42 -12.04 -7.19
N VAL A 26 5.11 -11.10 -6.31
CA VAL A 26 5.95 -9.95 -6.02
C VAL A 26 6.23 -9.92 -4.52
N ARG A 27 7.49 -9.79 -4.14
CA ARG A 27 7.94 -9.77 -2.74
C ARG A 27 8.99 -8.69 -2.56
N GLU A 28 8.70 -7.67 -1.76
CA GLU A 28 9.62 -6.55 -1.49
C GLU A 28 9.38 -6.00 -0.09
N VAL A 29 10.45 -5.58 0.59
CA VAL A 29 10.38 -4.91 1.89
C VAL A 29 10.63 -3.43 1.68
N LEU A 30 9.55 -2.69 1.43
CA LEU A 30 9.54 -1.25 1.21
C LEU A 30 8.44 -0.59 2.05
N GLY A 31 8.53 0.72 2.21
CA GLY A 31 7.55 1.52 2.94
C GLY A 31 8.04 1.98 4.31
N THR A 32 7.17 2.72 5.00
CA THR A 32 7.43 3.19 6.36
C THR A 32 6.96 2.13 7.35
N PRO A 33 7.79 1.68 8.31
CA PRO A 33 7.52 0.50 9.14
C PRO A 33 6.12 0.43 9.78
N ASP A 34 5.57 1.57 10.20
CA ASP A 34 4.25 1.64 10.85
C ASP A 34 3.07 1.37 9.91
N TYR A 35 3.30 1.35 8.58
CA TYR A 35 2.29 1.19 7.54
C TYR A 35 2.54 -0.04 6.65
N VAL A 36 3.51 -0.88 7.01
CA VAL A 36 3.85 -2.07 6.23
C VAL A 36 2.94 -3.23 6.66
N ALA A 37 2.28 -3.85 5.68
CA ALA A 37 1.39 -4.99 5.91
C ALA A 37 2.17 -6.25 6.39
N PRO A 38 1.54 -7.15 7.16
CA PRO A 38 2.22 -8.32 7.73
C PRO A 38 2.81 -9.26 6.67
N GLU A 39 2.17 -9.42 5.52
CA GLU A 39 2.66 -10.25 4.40
C GLU A 39 4.00 -9.73 3.86
N ILE A 40 4.23 -8.41 3.85
CA ILE A 40 5.51 -7.82 3.44
C ILE A 40 6.60 -8.21 4.45
N LEU A 41 6.30 -8.11 5.74
CA LEU A 41 7.25 -8.44 6.81
C LEU A 41 7.61 -9.93 6.84
N GLN A 42 6.65 -10.78 6.47
CA GLN A 42 6.82 -12.23 6.39
C GLN A 42 7.37 -12.69 5.03
N TYR A 43 7.60 -11.77 4.11
CA TYR A 43 8.10 -12.04 2.75
C TYR A 43 7.15 -12.94 1.93
N GLU A 44 5.85 -12.83 2.20
CA GLU A 44 4.77 -13.43 1.43
C GLU A 44 4.44 -12.56 0.20
N PRO A 45 3.73 -13.10 -0.81
CA PRO A 45 3.35 -12.33 -2.00
C PRO A 45 2.48 -11.11 -1.69
N ILE A 46 2.88 -9.96 -2.21
CA ILE A 46 2.12 -8.71 -2.12
C ILE A 46 0.83 -8.82 -2.95
N SER A 47 -0.26 -8.23 -2.45
CA SER A 47 -1.56 -8.22 -3.11
C SER A 47 -2.24 -6.85 -3.00
N LEU A 48 -3.43 -6.70 -3.58
CA LEU A 48 -4.23 -5.50 -3.38
C LEU A 48 -4.69 -5.32 -1.92
N ALA A 49 -4.64 -6.37 -1.11
CA ALA A 49 -4.97 -6.29 0.32
C ALA A 49 -3.89 -5.56 1.12
N THR A 50 -2.67 -5.41 0.57
CA THR A 50 -1.55 -4.74 1.22
C THR A 50 -1.81 -3.23 1.47
N ASP A 51 -2.71 -2.62 0.71
CA ASP A 51 -3.08 -1.20 0.87
C ASP A 51 -4.21 -0.96 1.92
N MET A 52 -4.82 -2.02 2.48
CA MET A 52 -6.02 -1.96 3.33
C MET A 52 -5.73 -2.17 4.82
#